data_AF-A0A0C3Q758-F1
#
_entry.id   AF-A0A0C3Q758-F1
#
_cell.length_a   1.000
_cell.length_b   1.000
_cell.length_c   1.000
_cell.angle_alpha   90.00
_cell.angle_beta   90.00
_cell.angle_gamma   90.00
#
_symmetry.space_group_name_H-M   'P 1'
#
loop_
_entity.id
_entity.type
_entity.pdbx_description
1 polymer ?
#
loop_
_entity_poly.entity_id
_entity_poly.type
_entity_poly.pdbx_seq_one_letter_code
_entity_poly.pdbx_strand_id
1 'polypeptide(L)'
;MQKTGQIERTIDREFADEESRYKQFEKETVALQKETKAYLEAMKSMTGAQARLAATIDTFYGAADRNSDGAMAGHAYKRSVEDLDAAITREFDQPYRTTILEPVGKMCSLFPMVNETIAKREKKMLDYDSARSRLRKLIDKPSEDPTKLPKAQQEHDEAKEIFDMLNDQLIAELPQLLDLRIPYFDPSFEAMIRMQVKFAEEGYEKLGGVQRYFSESVRDDYAAGQLDAQVEGVLQEMKELSICGA
;
A
#
# COMPACT_ATOMS: atom_id res chain seq x y z
N MET A 1 -50.78 -1.16 22.71
CA MET A 1 -49.31 -1.09 22.62
C MET A 1 -48.93 0.34 22.28
N GLN A 2 -48.40 1.09 23.25
CA GLN A 2 -47.91 2.45 23.04
C GLN A 2 -46.68 2.40 22.12
N LYS A 3 -46.73 3.12 21.00
CA LYS A 3 -45.54 3.37 20.18
C LYS A 3 -44.57 4.19 21.04
N THR A 4 -43.52 3.54 21.53
CA THR A 4 -42.37 4.21 22.14
C THR A 4 -41.88 5.30 21.19
N GLY A 5 -41.91 6.55 21.65
CA GLY A 5 -41.72 7.73 20.83
C GLY A 5 -40.41 7.68 20.04
N GLN A 6 -40.52 7.74 18.72
CA GLN A 6 -39.36 7.93 17.85
C GLN A 6 -38.72 9.26 18.20
N ILE A 7 -37.47 9.22 18.68
CA ILE A 7 -36.62 10.40 18.79
C ILE A 7 -36.34 10.86 17.36
N GLU A 8 -36.64 12.12 17.08
CA GLU A 8 -36.33 12.75 15.80
C GLU A 8 -34.82 12.78 15.61
N ARG A 9 -34.33 12.12 14.55
CA ARG A 9 -32.90 11.96 14.27
C ARG A 9 -32.39 13.10 13.40
N THR A 10 -31.21 13.60 13.72
CA THR A 10 -30.50 14.51 12.83
C THR A 10 -30.01 13.76 11.58
N ILE A 11 -30.23 14.35 10.41
CA ILE A 11 -29.76 13.85 9.11
C ILE A 11 -28.83 14.90 8.55
N ASP A 12 -27.53 14.62 8.59
CA ASP A 12 -26.49 15.49 8.06
C ASP A 12 -25.90 14.86 6.80
N ARG A 13 -26.37 15.32 5.63
CA ARG A 13 -25.93 14.79 4.34
C ARG A 13 -24.54 15.26 3.96
N GLU A 14 -24.21 16.51 4.30
CA GLU A 14 -22.92 17.10 3.97
C GLU A 14 -21.80 16.37 4.72
N PHE A 15 -21.96 16.17 6.02
CA PHE A 15 -21.02 15.35 6.79
C PHE A 15 -20.93 13.92 6.26
N ALA A 16 -22.06 13.28 5.93
CA ALA A 16 -22.07 11.90 5.45
C ALA A 16 -21.30 11.72 4.13
N ASP A 17 -21.40 12.69 3.22
CA ASP A 17 -20.65 12.67 1.96
C ASP A 17 -19.14 12.80 2.20
N GLU A 18 -18.72 13.72 3.08
CA GLU A 18 -17.30 13.91 3.41
C GLU A 18 -16.72 12.75 4.22
N GLU A 19 -17.48 12.19 5.17
CA GLU A 19 -17.12 10.97 5.89
C GLU A 19 -16.92 9.80 4.92
N SER A 20 -17.83 9.62 3.95
CA SER A 20 -17.71 8.54 2.96
C SER A 20 -16.42 8.65 2.16
N ARG A 21 -16.08 9.85 1.68
CA ARG A 21 -14.84 10.11 0.95
C ARG A 21 -13.59 9.86 1.82
N TYR A 22 -13.62 10.34 3.06
CA TYR A 22 -12.55 10.10 4.03
C TYR A 22 -12.36 8.60 4.31
N LYS A 23 -13.44 7.84 4.51
CA LYS A 23 -13.38 6.40 4.78
C LYS A 23 -12.82 5.61 3.60
N GLN A 24 -13.15 5.99 2.38
CA GLN A 24 -12.53 5.40 1.20
C GLN A 24 -11.02 5.70 1.16
N PHE A 25 -10.63 6.94 1.43
CA PHE A 25 -9.22 7.34 1.48
C PHE A 25 -8.42 6.61 2.58
N GLU A 26 -8.97 6.49 3.79
CA GLU A 26 -8.39 5.72 4.89
C GLU A 26 -8.15 4.27 4.45
N LYS A 27 -9.19 3.62 3.91
CA LYS A 27 -9.14 2.23 3.45
C LYS A 27 -8.07 2.03 2.39
N GLU A 28 -8.03 2.88 1.37
CA GLU A 28 -7.05 2.80 0.27
C GLU A 28 -5.62 3.04 0.76
N THR A 29 -5.43 3.98 1.68
CA THR A 29 -4.09 4.31 2.21
C THR A 29 -3.56 3.20 3.12
N VAL A 30 -4.41 2.58 3.93
CA VAL A 30 -4.05 1.40 4.73
C VAL A 30 -3.71 0.21 3.83
N ALA A 31 -4.45 0.01 2.74
CA ALA A 31 -4.11 -0.99 1.73
C ALA A 31 -2.76 -0.67 1.09
N LEU A 32 -2.51 0.58 0.68
CA LEU A 32 -1.24 1.03 0.14
C LEU A 32 -0.06 0.76 1.08
N GLN A 33 -0.23 1.01 2.39
CA GLN A 33 0.80 0.69 3.38
C GLN A 33 1.18 -0.79 3.40
N LYS A 34 0.18 -1.67 3.31
CA LYS A 34 0.42 -3.12 3.23
C LYS A 34 1.12 -3.50 1.93
N GLU A 35 0.63 -3.01 0.79
CA GLU A 35 1.15 -3.38 -0.53
C GLU A 35 2.58 -2.85 -0.77
N THR A 36 2.88 -1.62 -0.33
CA THR A 36 4.25 -1.06 -0.41
C THR A 36 5.25 -1.87 0.41
N LYS A 37 4.86 -2.38 1.58
CA LYS A 37 5.69 -3.30 2.38
C LYS A 37 5.85 -4.65 1.69
N ALA A 38 4.77 -5.22 1.16
CA ALA A 38 4.81 -6.47 0.42
C ALA A 38 5.73 -6.38 -0.80
N TYR A 39 5.71 -5.25 -1.51
CA TYR A 39 6.58 -4.99 -2.65
C TYR A 39 8.07 -5.04 -2.29
N LEU A 40 8.48 -4.38 -1.21
CA LEU A 40 9.88 -4.42 -0.76
C LEU A 40 10.34 -5.84 -0.43
N GLU A 41 9.50 -6.62 0.25
CA GLU A 41 9.81 -8.01 0.59
C GLU A 41 9.81 -8.92 -0.64
N ALA A 42 8.95 -8.65 -1.63
CA ALA A 42 8.96 -9.34 -2.92
C ALA A 42 10.25 -9.07 -3.71
N MET A 43 10.73 -7.82 -3.74
CA MET A 43 12.00 -7.47 -4.40
C MET A 43 13.18 -8.23 -3.80
N LYS A 44 13.31 -8.27 -2.47
CA LYS A 44 14.35 -9.06 -1.78
C LYS A 44 14.23 -10.55 -2.05
N SER A 45 13.01 -11.07 -2.02
CA SER A 45 12.75 -12.49 -2.25
C SER A 45 13.13 -12.90 -3.67
N MET A 46 12.84 -12.02 -4.65
CA MET A 46 13.19 -12.21 -6.05
C MET A 46 14.71 -12.25 -6.24
N THR A 47 15.45 -11.26 -5.75
CA THR A 47 16.91 -11.21 -5.94
C THR A 47 17.62 -12.35 -5.19
N GLY A 48 17.16 -12.69 -3.98
CA GLY A 48 17.69 -13.83 -3.24
C GLY A 48 17.36 -15.18 -3.89
N ALA A 49 16.24 -15.30 -4.60
CA ALA A 49 15.94 -16.47 -5.42
C ALA A 49 16.86 -16.55 -6.65
N GLN A 50 17.06 -15.42 -7.34
CA GLN A 50 17.98 -15.33 -8.48
C GLN A 50 19.41 -15.71 -8.08
N ALA A 51 19.91 -15.23 -6.93
CA ALA A 51 21.25 -15.57 -6.44
C ALA A 51 21.41 -17.08 -6.18
N ARG A 52 20.39 -17.73 -5.60
CA ARG A 52 20.38 -19.19 -5.39
C ARG A 52 20.35 -19.99 -6.69
N LEU A 53 19.59 -19.52 -7.69
CA LEU A 53 19.59 -20.11 -9.02
C LEU A 53 20.98 -19.99 -9.66
N ALA A 54 21.60 -18.82 -9.55
CA ALA A 54 22.94 -18.59 -10.10
C ALA A 54 24.01 -19.46 -9.42
N ALA A 55 23.93 -19.66 -8.10
CA ALA A 55 24.81 -20.59 -7.39
C ALA A 55 24.63 -22.06 -7.84
N THR A 56 23.39 -22.45 -8.16
CA THR A 56 23.10 -23.78 -8.71
C THR A 56 23.71 -23.94 -10.10
N ILE A 57 23.53 -22.97 -10.99
CA ILE A 57 24.12 -22.97 -12.34
C ILE A 57 25.65 -23.05 -12.26
N ASP A 58 26.25 -22.23 -11.41
CA ASP A 58 27.70 -22.22 -11.13
C ASP A 58 28.22 -23.59 -10.67
N THR A 59 27.43 -24.33 -9.90
CA THR A 59 27.80 -25.68 -9.45
C THR A 59 27.85 -26.67 -10.61
N PHE A 60 26.88 -26.63 -11.53
CA PHE A 60 26.84 -27.53 -12.68
C PHE A 60 27.98 -27.26 -13.66
N TYR A 61 28.20 -25.98 -14.02
CA TYR A 61 29.19 -25.62 -15.02
C TYR A 61 30.61 -25.52 -14.45
N GLY A 62 30.77 -25.12 -13.19
CA GLY A 62 32.07 -24.98 -12.52
C GLY A 62 32.70 -26.30 -12.06
N ALA A 63 31.92 -27.38 -11.97
CA ALA A 63 32.42 -28.71 -11.57
C ALA A 63 32.96 -29.53 -12.76
N ALA A 64 32.51 -29.25 -13.98
CA ALA A 64 32.84 -30.06 -15.17
C ALA A 64 34.18 -29.66 -15.80
N ASP A 65 34.40 -28.38 -16.07
CA ASP A 65 35.67 -27.82 -16.56
C ASP A 65 35.74 -26.32 -16.23
N ARG A 66 36.59 -25.96 -15.27
CA ARG A 66 36.73 -24.58 -14.75
C ARG A 66 37.23 -23.57 -15.77
N ASN A 67 37.86 -24.03 -16.84
CA ASN A 67 38.39 -23.15 -17.89
C ASN A 67 37.49 -23.11 -19.13
N SER A 68 36.36 -23.81 -19.13
CA SER A 68 35.40 -23.76 -20.22
C SER A 68 34.71 -22.39 -20.30
N ASP A 69 34.30 -22.00 -21.51
CA ASP A 69 33.50 -20.79 -21.74
C ASP A 69 32.20 -20.82 -20.90
N GLY A 70 31.60 -22.00 -20.73
CA GLY A 70 30.42 -22.20 -19.89
C GLY A 70 30.68 -21.94 -18.39
N ALA A 71 31.82 -22.37 -17.86
CA ALA A 71 32.20 -22.07 -16.47
C ALA A 71 32.50 -20.58 -16.27
N MET A 72 33.16 -19.94 -17.25
CA MET A 72 33.42 -18.49 -17.23
C MET A 72 32.12 -17.67 -17.28
N ALA A 73 31.18 -18.03 -18.16
CA ALA A 73 29.86 -17.41 -18.24
C ALA A 73 29.03 -17.65 -16.98
N GLY A 74 29.05 -18.87 -16.42
CA GLY A 74 28.38 -19.22 -15.16
C GLY A 74 28.89 -18.40 -13.97
N HIS A 75 30.22 -18.29 -13.82
CA HIS A 75 30.84 -17.44 -12.79
C HIS A 75 30.50 -15.96 -12.96
N ALA A 76 30.54 -15.44 -14.20
CA ALA A 76 30.18 -14.05 -14.49
C ALA A 76 28.70 -13.76 -14.21
N TYR A 77 27.81 -14.69 -14.56
CA TYR A 77 26.38 -14.60 -14.25
C TYR A 77 26.13 -14.58 -12.76
N LYS A 78 26.71 -15.53 -12.01
CA LYS A 78 26.60 -15.58 -10.55
C LYS A 78 27.05 -14.30 -9.89
N ARG A 79 28.24 -13.79 -10.23
CA ARG A 79 28.74 -12.53 -9.71
C ARG A 79 27.79 -11.36 -10.01
N SER A 80 27.26 -11.29 -11.22
CA SER A 80 26.35 -10.22 -11.64
C SER A 80 25.05 -10.24 -10.83
N VAL A 81 24.49 -11.42 -10.56
CA VAL A 81 23.28 -11.60 -9.77
C VAL A 81 23.53 -11.36 -8.27
N GLU A 82 24.66 -11.82 -7.73
CA GLU A 82 25.05 -11.54 -6.34
C GLU A 82 25.26 -10.04 -6.09
N ASP A 83 25.85 -9.32 -7.07
CA ASP A 83 25.97 -7.86 -6.99
C ASP A 83 24.60 -7.17 -7.00
N LEU A 84 23.63 -7.65 -7.79
CA LEU A 84 22.26 -7.12 -7.81
C LEU A 84 21.52 -7.36 -6.49
N ASP A 85 21.65 -8.55 -5.91
CA ASP A 85 21.07 -8.87 -4.60
C ASP A 85 21.68 -8.00 -3.48
N ALA A 86 23.00 -7.81 -3.52
CA ALA A 86 23.69 -6.91 -2.59
C ALA A 86 23.25 -5.45 -2.78
N ALA A 87 23.01 -5.00 -4.02
CA ALA A 87 22.53 -3.65 -4.32
C ALA A 87 21.13 -3.39 -3.73
N ILE A 88 20.22 -4.37 -3.75
CA ILE A 88 18.93 -4.24 -3.07
C ILE A 88 19.12 -3.96 -1.57
N THR A 89 20.00 -4.71 -0.92
CA THR A 89 20.24 -4.56 0.52
C THR A 89 20.93 -3.23 0.86
N ARG A 90 21.90 -2.81 0.04
CA ARG A 90 22.74 -1.63 0.34
C ARG A 90 22.14 -0.31 -0.12
N GLU A 91 21.44 -0.31 -1.25
CA GLU A 91 21.05 0.91 -1.97
C GLU A 91 19.54 1.04 -2.18
N PHE A 92 18.77 -0.04 -2.06
CA PHE A 92 17.32 -0.01 -2.27
C PHE A 92 16.52 -0.02 -0.96
N ASP A 93 16.82 -0.92 -0.02
CA ASP A 93 15.98 -1.12 1.17
C ASP A 93 15.82 0.15 2.02
N GLN A 94 16.92 0.80 2.40
CA GLN A 94 16.86 1.97 3.28
C GLN A 94 16.21 3.18 2.59
N PRO A 95 16.57 3.57 1.35
CA PRO A 95 15.85 4.66 0.67
C PRO A 95 14.37 4.35 0.45
N TYR A 96 14.00 3.09 0.17
CA TYR A 96 12.60 2.70 -0.01
C TYR A 96 11.82 2.87 1.29
N ARG A 97 12.41 2.45 2.43
CA ARG A 97 11.82 2.67 3.76
C ARG A 97 11.57 4.14 4.04
N THR A 98 12.59 4.97 3.86
CA THR A 98 12.54 6.40 4.20
C THR A 98 11.65 7.21 3.27
N THR A 99 11.66 6.92 1.97
CA THR A 99 10.94 7.73 0.98
C THR A 99 9.52 7.24 0.68
N ILE A 100 9.19 5.98 0.99
CA ILE A 100 7.87 5.38 0.71
C ILE A 100 7.21 4.83 1.97
N LEU A 101 7.83 3.89 2.68
CA LEU A 101 7.15 3.23 3.82
C LEU A 101 6.87 4.18 4.99
N GLU A 102 7.83 5.04 5.33
CA GLU A 102 7.70 6.00 6.41
C GLU A 102 6.62 7.06 6.14
N PRO A 103 6.58 7.75 4.97
CA PRO A 103 5.49 8.67 4.65
C PRO A 103 4.11 8.01 4.63
N VAL A 104 3.97 6.86 3.98
CA VAL A 104 2.70 6.12 3.96
C VAL A 104 2.27 5.73 5.37
N GLY A 105 3.20 5.22 6.19
CA GLY A 105 2.93 4.90 7.58
C GLY A 105 2.55 6.13 8.43
N LYS A 106 3.17 7.28 8.17
CA LYS A 106 2.88 8.53 8.87
C LYS A 106 1.49 9.05 8.51
N MET A 107 1.07 8.98 7.25
CA MET A 107 -0.32 9.30 6.86
C MET A 107 -1.31 8.36 7.56
N CYS A 108 -1.05 7.05 7.55
CA CYS A 108 -1.90 6.07 8.26
C CYS A 108 -2.03 6.37 9.76
N SER A 109 -0.98 6.91 10.39
CA SER A 109 -1.00 7.24 11.82
C SER A 109 -1.95 8.37 12.21
N LEU A 110 -2.44 9.16 11.23
CA LEU A 110 -3.41 10.24 11.47
C LEU A 110 -4.84 9.72 11.62
N PHE A 111 -5.19 8.63 10.92
CA PHE A 111 -6.57 8.14 10.85
C PHE A 111 -7.18 7.78 12.21
N PRO A 112 -6.47 7.15 13.16
CA PRO A 112 -7.05 6.87 14.49
C PRO A 112 -7.56 8.13 15.20
N MET A 113 -6.81 9.22 15.16
CA MET A 113 -7.22 10.49 15.77
C MET A 113 -8.47 11.06 15.09
N VAL A 114 -8.50 11.06 13.76
CA VAL A 114 -9.66 11.56 12.98
C VAL A 114 -10.90 10.70 13.26
N ASN A 115 -10.74 9.38 13.31
CA ASN A 115 -11.81 8.44 13.66
C ASN A 115 -12.36 8.67 15.07
N GLU A 116 -11.52 8.98 16.05
CA GLU A 116 -11.96 9.35 17.39
C GLU A 116 -12.78 10.65 17.39
N THR A 117 -12.40 11.64 16.58
CA THR A 117 -13.16 12.90 16.44
C THR A 117 -14.52 12.65 15.78
N ILE A 118 -14.57 11.82 14.73
CA ILE A 118 -15.82 11.38 14.10
C ILE A 118 -16.74 10.69 15.13
N ALA A 119 -16.21 9.72 15.89
CA ALA A 119 -16.98 9.02 16.91
C ALA A 119 -17.48 9.96 18.03
N LYS A 120 -16.68 10.97 18.40
CA LYS A 120 -17.10 12.02 19.35
C LYS A 120 -18.25 12.85 18.77
N ARG A 121 -18.17 13.24 17.50
CA ARG A 121 -19.25 13.97 16.79
C ARG A 121 -20.54 13.16 16.76
N GLU A 122 -20.48 11.88 16.42
CA GLU A 122 -21.65 10.98 16.44
C GLU A 122 -22.30 10.91 17.82
N LYS A 123 -21.50 10.76 18.87
CA LYS A 123 -22.00 10.76 20.26
C LYS A 123 -22.68 12.10 20.60
N LYS A 124 -22.11 13.23 20.17
CA LYS A 124 -22.67 14.55 20.45
C LYS A 124 -23.93 14.86 19.65
N MET A 125 -24.05 14.32 18.45
CA MET A 125 -25.30 14.35 17.69
C MET A 125 -26.44 13.63 18.46
N LEU A 126 -26.15 12.48 19.08
CA LEU A 126 -27.13 11.76 19.90
C LEU A 126 -27.53 12.54 21.17
N ASP A 127 -26.56 13.17 21.83
CA ASP A 127 -26.81 14.05 22.99
C ASP A 127 -27.74 15.22 22.57
N TYR A 128 -27.46 15.86 21.43
CA TYR A 128 -28.26 16.93 20.84
C TYR A 128 -29.69 16.47 20.50
N ASP A 129 -29.85 15.34 19.79
CA ASP A 129 -31.17 14.79 19.43
C ASP A 129 -32.02 14.47 20.68
N SER A 130 -31.39 13.95 21.73
CA SER A 130 -32.03 13.68 23.02
C SER A 130 -32.49 14.97 23.72
N ALA A 131 -31.61 15.98 23.78
CA ALA A 131 -31.93 17.27 24.39
C ALA A 131 -33.04 18.00 23.62
N ARG A 132 -33.00 17.99 22.28
CA ARG A 132 -34.04 18.50 21.38
C ARG A 132 -35.38 17.81 21.62
N SER A 133 -35.39 16.48 21.71
CA SER A 133 -36.61 15.71 22.00
C SER A 133 -37.21 16.07 23.36
N ARG A 134 -36.36 16.23 24.39
CA ARG A 134 -36.79 16.62 25.74
C ARG A 134 -37.37 18.03 25.77
N LEU A 135 -36.69 19.00 25.14
CA LEU A 135 -37.16 20.38 25.04
C LEU A 135 -38.52 20.45 24.34
N ARG A 136 -38.66 19.79 23.18
CA ARG A 136 -39.92 19.71 22.43
C ARG A 136 -41.07 19.16 23.27
N LYS A 137 -40.84 18.07 24.03
CA LYS A 137 -41.86 17.51 24.94
C LYS A 137 -42.30 18.49 26.03
N LEU A 138 -41.39 19.31 26.57
CA LEU A 138 -41.70 20.33 27.58
C LEU A 138 -42.42 21.55 26.99
N ILE A 139 -42.18 21.86 25.71
CA ILE A 139 -42.93 22.89 24.98
C ILE A 139 -44.36 22.40 24.69
N ASP A 140 -44.49 21.18 24.14
CA ASP A 140 -45.78 20.59 23.79
C ASP A 140 -46.66 20.31 25.03
N LYS A 141 -46.01 19.96 26.15
CA LYS A 141 -46.66 19.76 27.45
C LYS A 141 -45.92 20.51 28.56
N PRO A 142 -46.30 21.77 28.80
CA PRO A 142 -45.67 22.60 29.84
C PRO A 142 -45.72 21.96 31.22
N SER A 143 -44.62 22.09 31.96
CA SER A 143 -44.50 21.66 33.35
C SER A 143 -45.04 22.73 34.29
N GLU A 144 -45.64 22.33 35.41
CA GLU A 144 -46.03 23.24 36.50
C GLU A 144 -44.80 23.88 37.19
N ASP A 145 -43.65 23.19 37.17
CA ASP A 145 -42.37 23.74 37.63
C ASP A 145 -41.77 24.69 36.56
N PRO A 146 -41.71 26.01 36.82
CA PRO A 146 -41.25 27.00 35.85
C PRO A 146 -39.74 26.90 35.57
N THR A 147 -38.98 26.16 36.37
CA THR A 147 -37.52 26.00 36.20
C THR A 147 -37.16 24.92 35.17
N LYS A 148 -38.07 24.00 34.84
CA LYS A 148 -37.77 22.87 33.94
C LYS A 148 -37.56 23.29 32.49
N LEU A 149 -38.38 24.20 32.00
CA LEU A 149 -38.27 24.67 30.61
C LEU A 149 -36.95 25.44 30.37
N PRO A 150 -36.57 26.43 31.21
CA PRO A 150 -35.27 27.10 31.09
C PRO A 150 -34.07 26.15 31.18
N LYS A 151 -34.11 25.16 32.09
CA LYS A 151 -33.03 24.16 32.21
C LYS A 151 -32.91 23.30 30.95
N ALA A 152 -34.04 22.79 30.44
CA ALA A 152 -34.03 21.99 29.22
C ALA A 152 -33.58 22.79 27.98
N GLN A 153 -33.89 24.09 27.94
CA GLN A 153 -33.40 25.01 26.92
C GLN A 153 -31.87 25.16 27.00
N GLN A 154 -31.34 25.43 28.20
CA GLN A 154 -29.90 25.52 28.41
C GLN A 154 -29.17 24.23 28.00
N GLU A 155 -29.66 23.06 28.44
CA GLU A 155 -29.05 21.77 28.07
C GLU A 155 -29.13 21.48 26.56
N HIS A 156 -30.19 21.94 25.89
CA HIS A 156 -30.30 21.86 24.43
C HIS A 156 -29.27 22.75 23.74
N ASP A 157 -29.11 23.99 24.20
CA ASP A 157 -28.21 24.96 23.58
C ASP A 157 -26.75 24.55 23.76
N GLU A 158 -26.37 24.06 24.96
CA GLU A 158 -25.05 23.50 25.23
C GLU A 158 -24.75 22.26 24.36
N ALA A 159 -25.72 21.34 24.24
CA ALA A 159 -25.55 20.15 23.40
C ALA A 159 -25.42 20.49 21.92
N LYS A 160 -26.19 21.49 21.46
CA LYS A 160 -26.13 22.00 20.09
C LYS A 160 -24.79 22.63 19.78
N GLU A 161 -24.30 23.52 20.64
CA GLU A 161 -23.02 24.22 20.45
C GLU A 161 -21.85 23.23 20.31
N ILE A 162 -21.79 22.21 21.19
CA ILE A 162 -20.73 21.19 21.14
C ILE A 162 -20.83 20.33 19.86
N PHE A 163 -22.06 19.96 19.47
CA PHE A 163 -22.27 19.19 18.24
C PHE A 163 -21.87 20.01 17.00
N ASP A 164 -22.38 21.23 16.86
CA ASP A 164 -22.12 22.11 15.71
C ASP A 164 -20.61 22.37 15.58
N MET A 165 -19.90 22.63 16.70
CA MET A 165 -18.45 22.83 16.70
C MET A 165 -17.69 21.65 16.10
N LEU A 166 -18.00 20.42 16.52
CA LEU A 166 -17.35 19.22 15.98
C LEU A 166 -17.76 18.95 14.53
N ASN A 167 -19.01 19.24 14.20
CA ASN A 167 -19.55 19.04 12.86
C ASN A 167 -18.87 19.94 11.85
N ASP A 168 -18.85 21.24 12.13
CA ASP A 168 -18.26 22.25 11.26
C ASP A 168 -16.75 22.04 11.11
N GLN A 169 -16.07 21.63 12.20
CA GLN A 169 -14.66 21.24 12.14
C GLN A 169 -14.44 20.08 11.17
N LEU A 170 -15.20 18.98 11.28
CA LEU A 170 -15.02 17.80 10.43
C LEU A 170 -15.38 18.09 8.96
N ILE A 171 -16.47 18.82 8.71
CA ILE A 171 -16.86 19.24 7.36
C ILE A 171 -15.76 20.09 6.72
N ALA A 172 -15.10 20.94 7.49
CA ALA A 172 -14.00 21.76 6.99
C ALA A 172 -12.69 20.97 6.79
N GLU A 173 -12.32 20.10 7.73
CA GLU A 173 -10.99 19.47 7.79
C GLU A 173 -10.87 18.18 6.98
N LEU A 174 -11.93 17.35 6.88
CA LEU A 174 -11.88 16.09 6.13
C LEU A 174 -11.53 16.28 4.64
N PRO A 175 -12.12 17.25 3.92
CA PRO A 175 -11.75 17.51 2.52
C PRO A 175 -10.30 17.98 2.38
N GLN A 176 -9.81 18.80 3.32
CA GLN A 176 -8.43 19.31 3.30
C GLN A 176 -7.42 18.17 3.49
N LEU A 177 -7.69 17.25 4.42
CA LEU A 177 -6.86 16.06 4.62
C LEU A 177 -6.84 15.19 3.35
N LEU A 178 -7.99 15.01 2.72
CA LEU A 178 -8.10 14.27 1.47
C LEU A 178 -7.27 14.94 0.36
N ASP A 179 -7.39 16.26 0.17
CA ASP A 179 -6.68 16.99 -0.88
C ASP A 179 -5.15 16.99 -0.68
N LEU A 180 -4.69 16.99 0.57
CA LEU A 180 -3.28 16.90 0.91
C LEU A 180 -2.62 15.60 0.41
N ARG A 181 -3.41 14.53 0.15
CA ARG A 181 -2.88 13.23 -0.29
C ARG A 181 -2.00 13.33 -1.54
N ILE A 182 -2.33 14.23 -2.48
CA ILE A 182 -1.62 14.36 -3.76
C ILE A 182 -0.21 14.89 -3.51
N PRO A 183 -0.01 16.13 -3.04
CA PRO A 183 1.33 16.67 -2.82
C PRO A 183 2.12 15.88 -1.75
N TYR A 184 1.43 15.15 -0.87
CA TYR A 184 2.07 14.30 0.13
C TYR A 184 2.65 13.01 -0.45
N PHE A 185 1.91 12.31 -1.33
CA PHE A 185 2.34 11.03 -1.89
C PHE A 185 3.10 11.14 -3.22
N ASP A 186 2.95 12.23 -3.97
CA ASP A 186 3.68 12.49 -5.21
C ASP A 186 5.19 12.19 -5.09
N PRO A 187 5.94 12.72 -4.09
CA PRO A 187 7.36 12.42 -3.97
C PRO A 187 7.65 10.94 -3.65
N SER A 188 6.76 10.25 -2.94
CA SER A 188 6.91 8.82 -2.65
C SER A 188 6.73 7.97 -3.91
N PHE A 189 5.71 8.27 -4.74
CA PHE A 189 5.52 7.58 -6.01
C PHE A 189 6.63 7.88 -7.01
N GLU A 190 7.08 9.14 -7.08
CA GLU A 190 8.24 9.49 -7.91
C GLU A 190 9.50 8.73 -7.47
N ALA A 191 9.80 8.70 -6.17
CA ALA A 191 10.93 7.95 -5.63
C ALA A 191 10.82 6.46 -5.98
N MET A 192 9.64 5.85 -5.79
CA MET A 192 9.40 4.45 -6.12
C MET A 192 9.69 4.14 -7.60
N ILE A 193 9.18 4.96 -8.52
CA ILE A 193 9.40 4.79 -9.96
C ILE A 193 10.89 4.94 -10.30
N ARG A 194 11.57 5.96 -9.76
CA ARG A 194 13.01 6.17 -10.00
C ARG A 194 13.85 4.99 -9.51
N MET A 195 13.51 4.44 -8.34
CA MET A 195 14.21 3.27 -7.80
C MET A 195 13.98 2.02 -8.67
N GLN A 196 12.76 1.83 -9.19
CA GLN A 196 12.45 0.74 -10.13
C GLN A 196 13.23 0.85 -11.43
N VAL A 197 13.27 2.06 -12.01
CA VAL A 197 14.03 2.33 -13.24
C VAL A 197 15.52 2.04 -13.02
N LYS A 198 16.11 2.59 -11.94
CA LYS A 198 17.52 2.33 -11.59
C LYS A 198 17.80 0.83 -11.46
N PHE A 199 16.95 0.10 -10.75
CA PHE A 199 17.11 -1.34 -10.58
C PHE A 199 17.04 -2.10 -11.92
N ALA A 200 16.10 -1.73 -12.79
CA ALA A 200 15.94 -2.37 -14.10
C ALA A 200 17.13 -2.07 -15.03
N GLU A 201 17.62 -0.82 -15.04
CA GLU A 201 18.78 -0.41 -15.83
C GLU A 201 20.05 -1.13 -15.38
N GLU A 202 20.34 -1.14 -14.07
CA GLU A 202 21.49 -1.86 -13.52
C GLU A 202 21.41 -3.37 -13.77
N GLY A 203 20.20 -3.94 -13.66
CA GLY A 203 19.92 -5.34 -13.99
C GLY A 203 20.23 -5.65 -15.44
N TYR A 204 19.74 -4.82 -16.36
CA TYR A 204 19.99 -4.96 -17.79
C TYR A 204 21.48 -4.85 -18.13
N GLU A 205 22.17 -3.84 -17.61
CA GLU A 205 23.60 -3.64 -17.87
C GLU A 205 24.46 -4.79 -17.33
N LYS A 206 24.23 -5.20 -16.08
CA LYS A 206 25.00 -6.29 -15.46
C LYS A 206 24.77 -7.62 -16.17
N LEU A 207 23.52 -7.97 -16.44
CA LEU A 207 23.18 -9.23 -17.11
C LEU A 207 23.57 -9.23 -18.59
N GLY A 208 23.41 -8.10 -19.29
CA GLY A 208 23.90 -7.92 -20.66
C GLY A 208 25.43 -8.08 -20.74
N GLY A 209 26.15 -7.59 -19.73
CA GLY A 209 27.60 -7.78 -19.61
C GLY A 209 28.05 -9.24 -19.51
N VAL A 210 27.17 -10.18 -19.13
CA VAL A 210 27.48 -11.62 -19.09
C VAL A 210 27.65 -12.18 -20.51
N GLN A 211 27.00 -11.59 -21.51
CA GLN A 211 27.01 -12.09 -22.89
C GLN A 211 28.43 -12.22 -23.46
N ARG A 212 29.36 -11.34 -23.05
CA ARG A 212 30.76 -11.35 -23.52
C ARG A 212 31.57 -12.59 -23.10
N TYR A 213 31.08 -13.36 -22.13
CA TYR A 213 31.74 -14.58 -21.65
C TYR A 213 31.28 -15.84 -22.41
N PHE A 214 30.25 -15.73 -23.25
CA PHE A 214 29.88 -16.80 -24.17
C PHE A 214 30.75 -16.77 -25.43
N SER A 215 30.94 -17.93 -26.04
CA SER A 215 31.65 -18.06 -27.31
C SER A 215 30.97 -17.24 -28.41
N GLU A 216 31.74 -16.90 -29.46
CA GLU A 216 31.22 -16.13 -30.61
C GLU A 216 30.07 -16.87 -31.31
N SER A 217 30.18 -18.19 -31.50
CA SER A 217 29.13 -19.01 -32.12
C SER A 217 27.81 -18.95 -31.35
N VAL A 218 27.84 -18.99 -30.01
CA VAL A 218 26.63 -18.90 -29.17
C VAL A 218 25.98 -17.52 -29.30
N ARG A 219 26.78 -16.46 -29.40
CA ARG A 219 26.27 -15.09 -29.59
C ARG A 219 25.64 -14.90 -30.96
N ASP A 220 26.24 -15.47 -32.01
CA ASP A 220 25.71 -15.43 -33.37
C ASP A 220 24.38 -16.21 -33.49
N ASP A 221 24.32 -17.41 -32.90
CA ASP A 221 23.10 -18.22 -32.85
C ASP A 221 21.96 -17.50 -32.10
N TYR A 222 22.28 -16.78 -31.01
CA TYR A 222 21.33 -15.95 -30.29
C TYR A 222 20.83 -14.78 -31.16
N ALA A 223 21.74 -14.04 -31.79
CA ALA A 223 21.38 -12.92 -32.66
C ALA A 223 20.56 -13.34 -33.89
N ALA A 224 20.77 -14.56 -34.39
CA ALA A 224 20.02 -15.15 -35.48
C ALA A 224 18.69 -15.80 -35.04
N GLY A 225 18.35 -15.79 -33.74
CA GLY A 225 17.14 -16.42 -33.18
C GLY A 225 17.14 -17.95 -33.22
N GLN A 226 18.30 -18.56 -33.47
CA GLN A 226 18.44 -20.02 -33.57
C GLN A 226 18.50 -20.69 -32.20
N LEU A 227 18.99 -19.96 -31.20
CA LEU A 227 19.18 -20.46 -29.85
C LEU A 227 17.84 -20.76 -29.15
N ASP A 228 16.81 -19.94 -29.40
CA ASP A 228 15.47 -20.18 -28.86
C ASP A 228 14.89 -21.50 -29.39
N ALA A 229 15.04 -21.78 -30.69
CA ALA A 229 14.60 -23.03 -31.30
C ALA A 229 15.37 -24.26 -30.75
N GLN A 230 16.68 -24.10 -30.48
CA GLN A 230 17.48 -25.16 -29.84
C GLN A 230 17.00 -25.44 -28.41
N VAL A 231 16.71 -24.38 -27.63
CA VAL A 231 16.17 -24.51 -26.26
C VAL A 231 14.80 -25.19 -26.27
N GLU A 232 13.90 -24.80 -27.17
CA GLU A 232 12.61 -25.48 -27.33
C GLU A 232 12.75 -26.96 -27.68
N GLY A 233 13.70 -27.30 -28.55
CA GLY A 233 14.05 -28.69 -28.88
C GLY A 233 14.48 -29.49 -27.65
N VAL A 234 15.42 -28.98 -26.87
CA VAL A 234 15.88 -29.64 -25.63
C VAL A 234 14.74 -29.79 -24.61
N LEU A 235 13.88 -28.78 -24.46
CA LEU A 235 12.71 -28.87 -23.57
C LEU A 235 11.71 -29.94 -24.04
N GLN A 236 11.55 -30.11 -25.35
CA GLN A 236 10.70 -31.15 -25.91
C GLN A 236 11.28 -32.55 -25.66
N GLU A 237 12.59 -32.73 -25.86
CA GLU A 237 13.29 -33.99 -25.52
C GLU A 237 13.15 -34.33 -24.03
N MET A 238 13.31 -33.34 -23.14
CA MET A 238 13.10 -33.53 -21.70
C MET A 238 11.67 -33.97 -21.36
N LYS A 239 10.65 -33.43 -22.05
CA LYS A 239 9.25 -33.87 -21.87
C LYS A 239 9.06 -35.32 -22.32
N GLU A 240 9.69 -35.72 -23.42
CA GLU A 240 9.62 -37.09 -23.94
C GLU A 240 10.30 -38.08 -22.99
N LEU A 241 11.43 -37.71 -22.39
CA LEU A 241 12.08 -38.51 -21.35
C LEU A 241 11.21 -38.67 -20.09
N SER A 242 10.37 -37.68 -19.78
CA SER A 242 9.46 -37.73 -18.63
C SER A 242 8.26 -38.66 -18.82
N ILE A 243 7.99 -39.14 -20.04
CA ILE A 243 6.89 -40.09 -20.34
C ILE A 243 7.28 -41.55 -19.99
N CYS A 244 8.57 -41.84 -19.77
CA CYS A 244 9.04 -43.18 -19.41
C CYS A 244 9.08 -43.47 -17.89
N GLY A 245 8.54 -42.57 -17.05
CA GLY A 245 8.45 -42.73 -15.60
C GLY A 245 7.02 -42.97 -15.10
N ALA A 246 6.42 -44.11 -15.45
CA ALA A 246 5.19 -44.63 -14.85
C ALA A 246 5.38 -46.10 -14.48
#